data_AF-A0A101NU88-F1
#
_entry.id   AF-A0A101NU88-F1
#
_cell.length_a   1.000
_cell.length_b   1.000
_cell.length_c   1.000
_cell.angle_alpha   90.00
_cell.angle_beta   90.00
_cell.angle_gamma   90.00
#
_symmetry.space_group_name_H-M   'P 1'
#
loop_
_entity.id
_entity.type
_entity.pdbx_description
1 polymer ?
#
loop_
_entity_poly.entity_id
_entity_poly.type
_entity_poly.pdbx_seq_one_letter_code
_entity_poly.pdbx_strand_id
1 'polypeptide(L)'
;MSSADFKEEATLPRSDREPYRPWSYDLDATDVYIPRVKPGQQCWFGVKPGQQCWFAAVTRSGSKKQYARMLVLAENTKAKRWEMVAAVDIDDPEQLPGITLDKDGYATAVHASSTTLAAPVGVLRTAIADNFATGGEKTGKKVFTTTEASRRQIKVHDQTTRKFGTRGTTRFESADTQFPDAYALKTASGALVIFSHTHTQHDAVTAPGLQIVPDKIDRAWLNAPAPAFTYTFTCSDVAAVPAMPKPSSLLGYGCRRTDAKPTGPDFSL
;
A
#
# COMPACT_ATOMS: atom_id res chain seq x y z
N MET A 1 -13.27 -1.62 -5.62
CA MET A 1 -12.83 -0.47 -6.44
C MET A 1 -12.68 0.71 -5.51
N SER A 2 -11.54 1.37 -5.50
CA SER A 2 -11.26 2.52 -4.63
C SER A 2 -11.86 3.81 -5.21
N SER A 3 -11.93 4.89 -4.42
CA SER A 3 -12.36 6.21 -4.94
C SER A 3 -11.42 6.75 -6.01
N ALA A 4 -10.13 6.39 -5.95
CA ALA A 4 -9.15 6.77 -6.97
C ALA A 4 -9.46 6.07 -8.30
N ASP A 5 -9.79 4.78 -8.27
CA ASP A 5 -10.18 4.02 -9.46
C ASP A 5 -11.43 4.60 -10.13
N PHE A 6 -12.44 4.96 -9.33
CA PHE A 6 -13.65 5.61 -9.85
C PHE A 6 -13.34 6.96 -10.49
N LYS A 7 -12.47 7.77 -9.87
CA LYS A 7 -12.07 9.07 -10.42
C LYS A 7 -11.33 8.87 -11.74
N GLU A 8 -10.36 7.96 -11.78
CA GLU A 8 -9.58 7.64 -12.98
C GLU A 8 -10.48 7.14 -14.12
N GLU A 9 -11.36 6.18 -13.85
CA GLU A 9 -12.29 5.63 -14.85
C GLU A 9 -13.27 6.70 -15.37
N ALA A 10 -13.75 7.58 -14.48
CA ALA A 10 -14.65 8.67 -14.85
C ALA A 10 -13.99 9.72 -15.74
N THR A 11 -12.68 9.95 -15.60
CA THR A 11 -11.94 10.95 -16.38
C THR A 11 -11.32 10.39 -17.66
N LEU A 12 -11.16 9.07 -17.78
CA LEU A 12 -10.68 8.46 -19.02
C LEU A 12 -11.64 8.72 -20.21
N PRO A 13 -11.11 8.96 -21.43
CA PRO A 13 -11.90 8.95 -22.65
C PRO A 13 -12.71 7.65 -22.77
N ARG A 14 -13.91 7.69 -23.34
CA ARG A 14 -14.78 6.50 -23.44
C ARG A 14 -14.12 5.34 -24.20
N SER A 15 -13.32 5.62 -25.21
CA SER A 15 -12.52 4.63 -25.96
C SER A 15 -11.47 3.94 -25.09
N ASP A 16 -11.09 4.56 -23.99
CA ASP A 16 -9.96 4.15 -23.16
C ASP A 16 -10.41 3.35 -21.92
N ARG A 17 -11.72 3.31 -21.62
CA ARG A 17 -12.30 2.60 -20.47
C ARG A 17 -12.45 1.11 -20.73
N GLU A 18 -12.11 0.30 -19.72
CA GLU A 18 -12.38 -1.14 -19.72
C GLU A 18 -13.81 -1.42 -19.21
N PRO A 19 -14.51 -2.44 -19.75
CA PRO A 19 -15.83 -2.81 -19.25
C PRO A 19 -15.78 -3.26 -17.78
N TYR A 20 -16.59 -2.65 -16.91
CA TYR A 20 -16.74 -3.10 -15.54
C TYR A 20 -17.27 -4.55 -15.49
N ARG A 21 -16.56 -5.41 -14.76
CA ARG A 21 -17.01 -6.77 -14.46
C ARG A 21 -17.42 -6.85 -12.99
N PRO A 22 -18.70 -7.13 -12.68
CA PRO A 22 -19.12 -7.40 -11.32
C PRO A 22 -18.34 -8.58 -10.75
N TRP A 23 -17.96 -8.49 -9.48
CA TRP A 23 -17.26 -9.56 -8.78
C TRP A 23 -17.62 -9.53 -7.30
N SER A 24 -17.53 -10.69 -6.64
CA SER A 24 -17.73 -10.84 -5.20
C SER A 24 -16.66 -11.76 -4.61
N TYR A 25 -16.45 -11.66 -3.30
CA TYR A 25 -15.61 -12.60 -2.57
C TYR A 25 -16.35 -13.91 -2.32
N ASP A 26 -15.61 -15.01 -2.33
CA ASP A 26 -16.09 -16.30 -1.84
C ASP A 26 -16.09 -16.30 -0.31
N LEU A 27 -17.28 -16.30 0.29
CA LEU A 27 -17.44 -16.24 1.74
C LEU A 27 -16.97 -17.53 2.43
N ASP A 28 -17.06 -18.67 1.76
CA ASP A 28 -16.61 -19.96 2.30
C ASP A 28 -15.07 -20.08 2.29
N ALA A 29 -14.40 -19.22 1.52
CA ALA A 29 -12.95 -19.12 1.43
C ALA A 29 -12.40 -17.86 2.13
N THR A 30 -13.15 -17.28 3.07
CA THR A 30 -12.78 -16.06 3.77
C THR A 30 -12.62 -16.27 5.27
N ASP A 31 -11.43 -15.97 5.80
CA ASP A 31 -11.19 -15.89 7.25
C ASP A 31 -11.43 -14.45 7.72
N VAL A 32 -12.18 -14.27 8.81
CA VAL A 32 -12.46 -12.94 9.40
C VAL A 32 -11.79 -12.83 10.77
N TYR A 33 -11.04 -11.75 10.97
CA TYR A 33 -10.30 -11.47 12.19
C TYR A 33 -10.86 -10.23 12.85
N ILE A 34 -11.60 -10.43 13.95
CA ILE A 34 -12.21 -9.36 14.74
C ILE A 34 -11.37 -9.15 16.00
N PRO A 35 -10.67 -8.01 16.14
CA PRO A 35 -10.03 -7.64 17.39
C PRO A 35 -11.02 -7.58 18.54
N ARG A 36 -10.70 -8.19 19.68
CA ARG A 36 -11.56 -8.10 20.86
C ARG A 36 -11.63 -6.65 21.37
N VAL A 37 -12.86 -6.14 21.50
CA VAL A 37 -13.16 -4.89 22.19
C VAL A 37 -13.53 -5.22 23.64
N LYS A 38 -12.79 -4.73 24.64
CA LYS A 38 -13.15 -5.00 26.04
C LYS A 38 -14.37 -4.17 26.45
N PRO A 39 -15.22 -4.65 27.39
CA PRO A 39 -16.30 -3.86 27.95
C PRO A 39 -15.79 -2.52 28.49
N GLY A 40 -16.40 -1.41 28.07
CA GLY A 40 -15.97 -0.05 28.42
C GLY A 40 -14.87 0.54 27.53
N GLN A 41 -14.24 -0.24 26.64
CA GLN A 41 -13.40 0.29 25.56
C GLN A 41 -14.28 0.60 24.34
N GLN A 42 -14.35 1.86 23.92
CA GLN A 42 -14.71 2.18 22.54
C GLN A 42 -13.46 1.94 21.70
N CYS A 43 -13.46 0.89 20.86
CA CYS A 43 -12.45 0.56 19.83
C CYS A 43 -11.08 1.26 19.97
N TRP A 44 -10.36 0.97 21.06
CA TRP A 44 -9.12 1.65 21.42
C TRP A 44 -7.98 0.65 21.51
N PHE A 45 -6.95 0.83 20.68
CA PHE A 45 -5.60 0.44 21.04
C PHE A 45 -4.60 1.48 20.49
N GLY A 46 -4.34 2.53 21.30
CA GLY A 46 -3.17 3.39 21.16
C GLY A 46 -3.38 4.91 21.32
N VAL A 47 -3.64 5.37 22.55
CA VAL A 47 -3.36 6.74 23.05
C VAL A 47 -4.28 7.92 22.62
N LYS A 48 -5.41 7.76 21.90
CA LYS A 48 -6.40 8.87 21.78
C LYS A 48 -7.87 8.43 21.80
N PRO A 49 -8.77 9.21 22.43
CA PRO A 49 -10.22 9.05 22.27
C PRO A 49 -10.60 9.18 20.79
N GLY A 50 -11.38 8.23 20.27
CA GLY A 50 -11.89 8.26 18.90
C GLY A 50 -11.16 7.36 17.89
N GLN A 51 -10.44 6.33 18.33
CA GLN A 51 -9.88 5.34 17.39
C GLN A 51 -10.98 4.42 16.84
N GLN A 52 -10.85 4.10 15.56
CA GLN A 52 -11.88 3.48 14.73
C GLN A 52 -12.03 1.98 15.04
N CYS A 53 -13.27 1.49 15.18
CA CYS A 53 -13.51 0.05 15.17
C CYS A 53 -13.05 -0.52 13.84
N TRP A 54 -12.32 -1.64 13.86
CA TRP A 54 -11.82 -2.26 12.64
C TRP A 54 -11.84 -3.78 12.75
N PHE A 55 -11.91 -4.44 11.61
CA PHE A 55 -11.66 -5.87 11.48
C PHE A 55 -10.91 -6.12 10.17
N ALA A 56 -10.26 -7.27 10.08
CA ALA A 56 -9.62 -7.70 8.85
C ALA A 56 -10.24 -8.97 8.32
N ALA A 57 -10.07 -9.21 7.02
CA ALA A 57 -10.44 -10.46 6.39
C ALA A 57 -9.38 -10.90 5.40
N VAL A 58 -9.14 -12.20 5.31
CA VAL A 58 -8.29 -12.80 4.29
C VAL A 58 -9.18 -13.66 3.40
N THR A 59 -9.40 -13.19 2.18
CA THR A 59 -10.21 -13.89 1.18
C THR A 59 -9.31 -14.69 0.27
N ARG A 60 -9.69 -15.91 -0.10
CA ARG A 60 -8.93 -16.75 -1.04
C ARG A 60 -9.75 -17.12 -2.26
N SER A 61 -9.08 -17.28 -3.39
CA SER A 61 -9.70 -17.67 -4.65
C SER A 61 -8.80 -18.54 -5.51
N GLY A 62 -9.38 -19.11 -6.57
CA GLY A 62 -8.73 -20.08 -7.46
C GLY A 62 -8.95 -21.52 -7.02
N SER A 63 -8.76 -22.47 -7.94
CA SER A 63 -9.02 -23.89 -7.73
C SER A 63 -8.18 -24.52 -6.60
N LYS A 64 -7.07 -23.90 -6.22
CA LYS A 64 -6.21 -24.32 -5.10
C LYS A 64 -6.08 -23.25 -4.02
N LYS A 65 -6.99 -22.26 -3.99
CA LYS A 65 -6.92 -21.10 -3.07
C LYS A 65 -5.57 -20.36 -3.15
N GLN A 66 -4.95 -20.38 -4.33
CA GLN A 66 -3.59 -19.87 -4.57
C GLN A 66 -3.51 -18.34 -4.66
N TYR A 67 -4.65 -17.66 -4.68
CA TYR A 67 -4.73 -16.21 -4.59
C TYR A 67 -5.28 -15.86 -3.22
N ALA A 68 -4.63 -14.93 -2.52
CA ALA A 68 -5.14 -14.38 -1.27
C ALA A 68 -5.14 -12.86 -1.33
N ARG A 69 -6.17 -12.26 -0.71
CA ARG A 69 -6.27 -10.81 -0.54
C ARG A 69 -6.60 -10.50 0.91
N MET A 70 -5.82 -9.60 1.49
CA MET A 70 -6.06 -9.03 2.80
C MET A 70 -6.91 -7.78 2.68
N LEU A 71 -7.96 -7.70 3.48
CA LEU A 71 -8.88 -6.58 3.57
C LEU A 71 -8.87 -6.03 4.99
N VAL A 72 -8.95 -4.72 5.12
CA VAL A 72 -9.25 -4.06 6.40
C VAL A 72 -10.48 -3.21 6.21
N LEU A 73 -11.46 -3.40 7.08
CA LEU A 73 -12.63 -2.55 7.19
C LEU A 73 -12.58 -1.81 8.52
N ALA A 74 -12.87 -0.51 8.48
CA ALA A 74 -12.93 0.32 9.65
C ALA A 74 -14.23 1.13 9.68
N GLU A 75 -14.80 1.35 10.85
CA GLU A 75 -16.07 2.04 11.06
C GLU A 75 -15.90 3.55 10.90
N ASN A 76 -16.40 4.16 9.84
CA ASN A 76 -16.44 5.61 9.74
C ASN A 76 -17.43 6.16 10.79
N THR A 77 -16.90 6.71 11.89
CA THR A 77 -17.70 7.18 13.03
C THR A 77 -18.64 8.34 12.67
N LYS A 78 -18.29 9.15 11.65
CA LYS A 78 -19.15 10.23 11.15
C LYS A 78 -20.32 9.70 10.32
N ALA A 79 -20.02 8.77 9.41
CA ALA A 79 -21.01 8.19 8.50
C ALA A 79 -21.74 6.96 9.09
N LYS A 80 -21.34 6.49 10.27
CA LYS A 80 -21.86 5.30 10.97
C LYS A 80 -21.93 4.07 10.07
N ARG A 81 -20.88 3.84 9.28
CA ARG A 81 -20.80 2.71 8.34
C ARG A 81 -19.40 2.13 8.29
N TRP A 82 -19.28 0.85 7.95
CA TRP A 82 -18.01 0.20 7.69
C TRP A 82 -17.49 0.59 6.30
N GLU A 83 -16.22 0.98 6.24
CA GLU A 83 -15.53 1.32 4.99
C GLU A 83 -14.30 0.44 4.85
N MET A 84 -14.07 -0.07 3.64
CA MET A 84 -12.83 -0.76 3.31
C MET A 84 -11.71 0.27 3.20
N VAL A 85 -10.79 0.23 4.14
CA VAL A 85 -9.67 1.19 4.27
C VAL A 85 -8.36 0.64 3.73
N ALA A 86 -8.26 -0.69 3.53
CA ALA A 86 -7.15 -1.32 2.83
C ALA A 86 -7.61 -2.58 2.10
N ALA A 87 -7.02 -2.83 0.93
CA ALA A 87 -7.16 -4.06 0.17
C ALA A 87 -5.84 -4.38 -0.53
N VAL A 88 -5.22 -5.49 -0.17
CA VAL A 88 -3.87 -5.85 -0.64
C VAL A 88 -3.86 -7.30 -1.09
N ASP A 89 -3.48 -7.51 -2.35
CA ASP A 89 -3.19 -8.85 -2.87
C ASP A 89 -1.89 -9.35 -2.24
N ILE A 90 -1.93 -10.58 -1.74
CA ILE A 90 -0.78 -11.27 -1.16
C ILE A 90 -0.10 -12.06 -2.27
N ASP A 91 1.18 -11.79 -2.49
CA ASP A 91 1.94 -12.40 -3.60
C ASP A 91 2.15 -13.90 -3.39
N ASP A 92 2.38 -14.30 -2.13
CA ASP A 92 2.56 -15.70 -1.73
C ASP A 92 1.69 -15.99 -0.49
N PRO A 93 0.51 -16.59 -0.66
CA PRO A 93 -0.38 -16.92 0.45
C PRO A 93 0.23 -17.88 1.49
N GLU A 94 1.24 -18.68 1.13
CA GLU A 94 1.88 -19.61 2.05
C GLU A 94 2.76 -18.87 3.09
N GLN A 95 3.19 -17.65 2.78
CA GLN A 95 3.95 -16.79 3.69
C GLN A 95 3.07 -16.02 4.68
N LEU A 96 1.75 -16.11 4.56
CA LEU A 96 0.84 -15.42 5.45
C LEU A 96 0.90 -16.07 6.86
N PRO A 97 1.34 -15.34 7.90
CA PRO A 97 1.42 -15.91 9.24
C PRO A 97 0.03 -16.15 9.83
N GLY A 98 -0.11 -17.26 10.56
CA GLY A 98 -1.33 -17.53 11.32
C GLY A 98 -1.60 -16.44 12.35
N ILE A 99 -2.81 -15.86 12.29
CA ILE A 99 -3.28 -14.89 13.30
C ILE A 99 -3.64 -15.63 14.58
N THR A 100 -3.16 -15.13 15.71
CA THR A 100 -3.48 -15.70 17.02
C THR A 100 -4.89 -15.27 17.43
N LEU A 101 -5.74 -16.27 17.65
CA LEU A 101 -7.08 -16.11 18.21
C LEU A 101 -7.08 -16.47 19.69
N ASP A 102 -7.95 -15.82 20.46
CA ASP A 102 -8.24 -16.23 21.82
C ASP A 102 -9.28 -17.37 21.86
N LYS A 103 -9.60 -17.83 23.08
CA LYS A 103 -10.50 -18.97 23.32
C LYS A 103 -11.91 -18.79 22.76
N ASP A 104 -12.36 -17.55 22.52
CA ASP A 104 -13.68 -17.27 21.95
C ASP A 104 -13.59 -16.88 20.46
N GLY A 105 -12.43 -17.08 19.83
CA GLY A 105 -12.22 -16.85 18.40
C GLY A 105 -11.89 -15.41 18.01
N TYR A 106 -11.66 -14.50 18.96
CA TYR A 106 -11.30 -13.12 18.64
C TYR A 106 -9.80 -12.99 18.40
N ALA A 107 -9.44 -12.15 17.43
CA ALA A 107 -8.04 -11.80 17.20
C ALA A 107 -7.53 -10.82 18.27
N THR A 108 -6.22 -10.78 18.45
CA THR A 108 -5.57 -9.78 19.32
C THR A 108 -4.96 -8.68 18.46
N ALA A 109 -5.43 -7.45 18.61
CA ALA A 109 -4.77 -6.29 18.02
C ALA A 109 -3.46 -5.98 18.76
N VAL A 110 -2.45 -5.52 18.02
CA VAL A 110 -1.20 -4.99 18.58
C VAL A 110 -0.95 -3.59 18.02
N HIS A 111 -0.18 -2.78 18.74
CA HIS A 111 0.15 -1.44 18.27
C HIS A 111 1.20 -1.53 17.15
N ALA A 112 0.87 -1.05 15.94
CA ALA A 112 1.77 -1.15 14.78
C ALA A 112 3.09 -0.37 14.95
N SER A 113 3.12 0.64 15.83
CA SER A 113 4.36 1.36 16.17
C SER A 113 5.07 0.81 17.42
N SER A 114 4.65 -0.35 17.93
CA SER A 114 5.28 -0.94 19.11
C SER A 114 6.76 -1.23 18.85
N THR A 115 7.62 -0.83 19.78
CA THR A 115 9.06 -1.16 19.76
C THR A 115 9.33 -2.62 20.10
N THR A 116 8.31 -3.38 20.50
CA THR A 116 8.38 -4.84 20.66
C THR A 116 8.33 -5.57 19.31
N LEU A 117 8.09 -4.86 18.21
CA LEU A 117 8.18 -5.40 16.85
C LEU A 117 9.56 -5.04 16.29
N ALA A 118 10.14 -5.96 15.51
CA ALA A 118 11.46 -5.80 14.89
C ALA A 118 11.56 -4.55 14.02
N ALA A 119 10.45 -4.18 13.36
CA ALA A 119 10.32 -2.95 12.59
C ALA A 119 8.96 -2.30 12.89
N PRO A 120 8.91 -1.27 13.73
CA PRO A 120 7.72 -0.44 13.89
C PRO A 120 7.27 0.14 12.54
N VAL A 121 5.98 0.45 12.38
CA VAL A 121 5.42 0.88 11.08
C VAL A 121 6.15 2.05 10.41
N GLY A 122 6.71 2.99 11.18
CA GLY A 122 7.54 4.07 10.64
C GLY A 122 8.81 3.55 9.93
N VAL A 123 9.45 2.52 10.49
CA VAL A 123 10.62 1.84 9.88
C VAL A 123 10.21 1.12 8.60
N LEU A 124 9.05 0.45 8.59
CA LEU A 124 8.52 -0.22 7.39
C LEU A 124 8.26 0.78 6.26
N ARG A 125 7.64 1.92 6.56
CA ARG A 125 7.37 2.99 5.59
C ARG A 125 8.66 3.56 5.00
N THR A 126 9.65 3.86 5.85
CA THR A 126 10.96 4.35 5.39
C THR A 126 11.64 3.33 4.47
N ALA A 127 11.60 2.04 4.83
CA ALA A 127 12.18 0.98 4.03
C ALA A 127 11.50 0.80 2.66
N ILE A 128 10.17 0.94 2.60
CA ILE A 128 9.44 0.91 1.32
C ILE A 128 9.76 2.14 0.48
N ALA A 129 9.77 3.33 1.07
CA ALA A 129 10.15 4.55 0.35
C ALA A 129 11.56 4.41 -0.24
N ASP A 130 12.48 3.77 0.50
CA ASP A 130 13.83 3.48 0.01
C ASP A 130 13.86 2.44 -1.11
N ASN A 131 12.99 1.42 -1.09
CA ASN A 131 12.84 0.49 -2.23
C ASN A 131 12.53 1.23 -3.53
N PHE A 132 11.60 2.20 -3.48
CA PHE A 132 11.25 3.02 -4.65
C PHE A 132 12.33 4.06 -4.99
N ALA A 133 12.92 4.72 -4.00
CA ALA A 133 13.86 5.81 -4.21
C ALA A 133 15.26 5.36 -4.66
N THR A 134 15.74 4.22 -4.16
CA THR A 134 17.14 3.78 -4.34
C THR A 134 17.30 2.32 -4.74
N GLY A 135 16.20 1.59 -4.92
CA GLY A 135 16.26 0.13 -5.06
C GLY A 135 16.57 -0.58 -3.72
N GLY A 136 16.34 0.10 -2.59
CA GLY A 136 16.44 -0.48 -1.25
C GLY A 136 17.85 -0.50 -0.65
N GLU A 137 18.80 0.25 -1.23
CA GLU A 137 20.21 0.23 -0.83
C GLU A 137 20.47 0.82 0.56
N LYS A 138 19.63 1.75 1.03
CA LYS A 138 19.87 2.42 2.33
C LYS A 138 19.32 1.61 3.48
N THR A 139 18.06 1.20 3.39
CA THR A 139 17.28 0.57 4.47
C THR A 139 16.39 -0.56 3.97
N GLY A 140 15.88 -0.51 2.74
CA GLY A 140 14.91 -1.46 2.20
C GLY A 140 15.36 -2.92 2.32
N LYS A 141 16.54 -3.23 1.79
CA LYS A 141 17.17 -4.57 1.82
C LYS A 141 17.63 -5.01 3.22
N LYS A 142 17.69 -4.08 4.19
CA LYS A 142 18.06 -4.38 5.58
C LYS A 142 16.84 -4.72 6.42
N VAL A 143 15.74 -4.00 6.18
CA VAL A 143 14.47 -4.16 6.92
C VAL A 143 13.68 -5.35 6.40
N PHE A 144 13.69 -5.59 5.08
CA PHE A 144 12.91 -6.66 4.47
C PHE A 144 13.77 -7.84 4.01
N THR A 145 13.24 -9.05 4.19
CA THR A 145 13.66 -10.23 3.43
C THR A 145 13.30 -10.06 1.95
N THR A 146 13.97 -10.83 1.09
CA THR A 146 13.66 -10.85 -0.34
C THR A 146 12.39 -11.67 -0.60
N THR A 147 11.26 -10.99 -0.78
CA THR A 147 9.96 -11.56 -1.17
C THR A 147 9.61 -11.11 -2.59
N GLU A 148 8.55 -11.66 -3.18
CA GLU A 148 8.06 -11.14 -4.47
C GLU A 148 7.64 -9.67 -4.37
N ALA A 149 7.00 -9.26 -3.27
CA ALA A 149 6.59 -7.88 -3.07
C ALA A 149 7.79 -6.93 -3.05
N SER A 150 8.84 -7.24 -2.28
CA SER A 150 10.03 -6.39 -2.22
C SER A 150 10.80 -6.39 -3.54
N ARG A 151 10.89 -7.53 -4.24
CA ARG A 151 11.45 -7.60 -5.61
C ARG A 151 10.68 -6.72 -6.58
N ARG A 152 9.34 -6.72 -6.54
CA ARG A 152 8.51 -5.89 -7.42
C ARG A 152 8.73 -4.40 -7.16
N GLN A 153 8.84 -3.96 -5.90
CA GLN A 153 9.11 -2.55 -5.58
C GLN A 153 10.49 -2.11 -6.12
N ILE A 154 11.54 -2.91 -5.89
CA ILE A 154 12.89 -2.63 -6.41
C ILE A 154 12.90 -2.64 -7.94
N LYS A 155 12.19 -3.58 -8.57
CA LYS A 155 12.05 -3.62 -10.03
C LYS A 155 11.37 -2.37 -10.57
N VAL A 156 10.36 -1.82 -9.89
CA VAL A 156 9.74 -0.53 -10.27
C VAL A 156 10.78 0.58 -10.26
N HIS A 157 11.64 0.66 -9.24
CA HIS A 157 12.76 1.60 -9.23
C HIS A 157 13.68 1.38 -10.45
N ASP A 158 14.22 0.17 -10.62
CA ASP A 158 15.21 -0.14 -11.65
C ASP A 158 14.71 0.12 -13.08
N GLN A 159 13.45 -0.18 -13.34
CA GLN A 159 12.85 -0.01 -14.67
C GLN A 159 12.40 1.43 -14.91
N THR A 160 11.74 2.06 -13.94
CA THR A 160 11.11 3.37 -14.15
C THR A 160 12.16 4.48 -14.18
N THR A 161 13.22 4.39 -13.36
CA THR A 161 14.31 5.38 -13.37
C THR A 161 15.06 5.45 -14.71
N ARG A 162 14.98 4.39 -15.52
CA ARG A 162 15.66 4.27 -16.81
C ARG A 162 14.75 4.49 -18.02
N LYS A 163 13.45 4.69 -17.82
CA LYS A 163 12.45 4.67 -18.91
C LYS A 163 12.66 5.74 -19.99
N PHE A 164 13.30 6.85 -19.65
CA PHE A 164 13.58 7.95 -20.59
C PHE A 164 15.00 7.93 -21.19
N GLY A 165 15.85 6.95 -20.82
CA GLY A 165 17.24 6.93 -21.23
C GLY A 165 17.96 8.25 -20.92
N THR A 166 18.59 8.86 -21.92
CA THR A 166 19.30 10.15 -21.77
C THR A 166 18.41 11.39 -21.90
N ARG A 167 17.13 11.21 -22.26
CA ARG A 167 16.21 12.33 -22.60
C ARG A 167 15.37 12.81 -21.42
N GLY A 168 15.43 12.11 -20.30
CA GLY A 168 14.65 12.43 -19.13
C GLY A 168 15.15 11.70 -17.89
N THR A 169 14.59 12.09 -16.75
CA THR A 169 14.86 11.49 -15.46
C THR A 169 13.54 11.11 -14.80
N THR A 170 13.60 10.10 -13.95
CA THR A 170 12.53 9.77 -13.02
C THR A 170 13.13 9.64 -11.63
N ARG A 171 12.50 10.28 -10.65
CA ARG A 171 12.89 10.23 -9.24
C ARG A 171 11.69 9.85 -8.38
N PHE A 172 11.90 8.96 -7.42
CA PHE A 172 10.90 8.65 -6.42
C PHE A 172 11.28 9.28 -5.09
N GLU A 173 10.29 9.83 -4.40
CA GLU A 173 10.45 10.46 -3.09
C GLU A 173 9.32 10.05 -2.16
N SER A 174 9.62 9.97 -0.85
CA SER A 174 8.57 9.80 0.15
C SER A 174 7.70 11.05 0.19
N ALA A 175 6.40 10.88 0.39
CA ALA A 175 5.47 11.97 0.64
C ALA A 175 4.69 11.72 1.93
N ASP A 176 4.04 12.77 2.44
CA ASP A 176 3.20 12.65 3.63
C ASP A 176 2.11 11.61 3.41
N THR A 177 2.03 10.65 4.33
CA THR A 177 1.05 9.58 4.24
C THR A 177 -0.32 10.11 4.61
N GLN A 178 -1.17 10.33 3.61
CA GLN A 178 -2.50 10.93 3.77
C GLN A 178 -3.38 10.17 4.78
N PHE A 179 -3.22 8.86 4.89
CA PHE A 179 -3.98 7.98 5.78
C PHE A 179 -3.03 7.22 6.71
N PRO A 180 -2.41 7.85 7.72
CA PRO A 180 -1.26 7.31 8.45
C PRO A 180 -1.60 6.13 9.37
N ASP A 181 -2.87 5.78 9.51
CA ASP A 181 -3.33 4.65 10.31
C ASP A 181 -2.69 3.35 9.85
N ALA A 182 -2.49 2.46 10.82
CA ALA A 182 -1.93 1.15 10.62
C ALA A 182 -2.61 0.17 11.56
N TYR A 183 -2.89 -1.01 11.03
CA TYR A 183 -3.63 -2.07 11.68
C TYR A 183 -2.68 -3.24 11.87
N ALA A 184 -2.66 -3.83 13.06
CA ALA A 184 -1.78 -4.96 13.30
C ALA A 184 -2.47 -6.03 14.13
N LEU A 185 -2.36 -7.28 13.67
CA LEU A 185 -2.89 -8.47 14.32
C LEU A 185 -1.73 -9.29 14.86
N LYS A 186 -1.85 -9.78 16.10
CA LYS A 186 -0.86 -10.66 16.72
C LYS A 186 -0.74 -11.96 15.95
N THR A 187 0.49 -12.43 15.76
CA THR A 187 0.82 -13.76 15.27
C THR A 187 1.65 -14.51 16.31
N ALA A 188 1.92 -15.80 16.08
CA ALA A 188 2.75 -16.59 16.98
C ALA A 188 4.19 -16.04 17.14
N SER A 189 4.70 -15.34 16.12
CA SER A 189 6.10 -14.86 16.05
C SER A 189 6.25 -13.35 16.08
N GLY A 190 5.14 -12.60 16.12
CA GLY A 190 5.14 -11.14 16.07
C GLY A 190 3.76 -10.58 15.68
N ALA A 191 3.68 -9.93 14.52
CA ALA A 191 2.47 -9.34 14.01
C ALA A 191 2.33 -9.42 12.48
N LEU A 192 1.10 -9.45 12.00
CA LEU A 192 0.75 -9.08 10.63
C LEU A 192 0.34 -7.61 10.64
N VAL A 193 1.11 -6.75 9.95
CA VAL A 193 0.91 -5.30 9.93
C VAL A 193 0.41 -4.88 8.56
N ILE A 194 -0.70 -4.13 8.54
CA ILE A 194 -1.33 -3.56 7.37
C ILE A 194 -1.26 -2.05 7.52
N PHE A 195 -0.68 -1.37 6.55
CA PHE A 195 -0.41 0.04 6.66
C PHE A 195 -0.40 0.67 5.27
N SER A 196 -0.51 1.98 5.22
CA SER A 196 -0.37 2.74 3.99
C SER A 196 0.99 3.43 3.94
N HIS A 197 1.42 3.77 2.73
CA HIS A 197 2.44 4.79 2.51
C HIS A 197 2.06 5.67 1.33
N THR A 198 2.73 6.81 1.20
CA THR A 198 2.58 7.69 0.03
C THR A 198 3.96 8.05 -0.50
N HIS A 199 4.11 7.99 -1.81
CA HIS A 199 5.32 8.40 -2.49
C HIS A 199 4.97 9.18 -3.76
N THR A 200 5.91 9.99 -4.21
CA THR A 200 5.82 10.71 -5.47
C THR A 200 6.78 10.14 -6.49
N GLN A 201 6.39 10.23 -7.76
CA GLN A 201 7.28 10.03 -8.90
C GLN A 201 7.38 11.37 -9.63
N HIS A 202 8.59 11.91 -9.76
CA HIS A 202 8.87 13.10 -10.53
C HIS A 202 9.56 12.70 -11.84
N ASP A 203 8.88 12.95 -12.95
CA ASP A 203 9.40 12.74 -14.30
C ASP A 203 9.75 14.10 -14.92
N ALA A 204 10.93 14.23 -15.51
CA ALA A 204 11.33 15.47 -16.18
C ALA A 204 12.24 15.22 -17.38
N VAL A 205 12.14 16.06 -18.40
CA VAL A 205 13.07 16.07 -19.54
C VAL A 205 14.42 16.67 -19.16
N THR A 206 15.48 16.26 -19.86
CA THR A 206 16.85 16.74 -19.59
C THR A 206 17.26 17.95 -20.43
N ALA A 207 16.46 18.37 -21.41
CA ALA A 207 16.81 19.48 -22.31
C ALA A 207 15.61 20.36 -22.66
N PRO A 208 15.81 21.68 -22.88
CA PRO A 208 14.78 22.56 -23.41
C PRO A 208 14.21 22.07 -24.73
N GLY A 209 12.92 22.33 -24.96
CA GLY A 209 12.21 21.92 -26.18
C GLY A 209 11.72 20.46 -26.19
N LEU A 210 12.15 19.64 -25.23
CA LEU A 210 11.57 18.31 -25.02
C LEU A 210 10.29 18.41 -24.16
N GLN A 211 9.38 17.47 -24.38
CA GLN A 211 8.16 17.30 -23.59
C GLN A 211 7.87 15.81 -23.37
N ILE A 212 7.29 15.51 -22.22
CA ILE A 212 6.71 14.20 -21.91
C ILE A 212 5.28 14.23 -22.41
N VAL A 213 4.91 13.24 -23.21
CA VAL A 213 3.54 13.05 -23.68
C VAL A 213 2.85 12.06 -22.74
N PRO A 214 1.78 12.46 -22.01
CA PRO A 214 1.01 11.57 -21.17
C PRO A 214 0.55 10.31 -21.90
N ASP A 215 0.78 9.14 -21.31
CA ASP A 215 0.26 7.88 -21.84
C ASP A 215 -1.26 7.74 -21.61
N LYS A 216 -1.83 6.59 -22.01
CA LYS A 216 -3.28 6.32 -21.86
C LYS A 216 -3.77 6.47 -20.42
N ILE A 217 -3.00 6.02 -19.45
CA ILE A 217 -3.34 6.01 -18.01
C ILE A 217 -3.10 7.40 -17.42
N ASP A 218 -2.07 8.10 -17.88
CA ASP A 218 -1.78 9.49 -17.49
C ASP A 218 -2.88 10.47 -17.91
N ARG A 219 -3.57 10.22 -19.03
CA ARG A 219 -4.62 11.09 -19.56
C ARG A 219 -5.84 11.24 -18.66
N ALA A 220 -6.03 10.36 -17.68
CA ALA A 220 -7.02 10.54 -16.64
C ALA A 220 -6.76 11.78 -15.74
N TRP A 221 -5.53 12.30 -15.76
CA TRP A 221 -5.04 13.36 -14.88
C TRP A 221 -4.35 14.50 -15.64
N LEU A 222 -3.66 14.18 -16.73
CA LEU A 222 -2.80 15.08 -17.50
C LEU A 222 -3.35 15.24 -18.92
N ASN A 223 -3.69 16.46 -19.32
CA ASN A 223 -4.40 16.74 -20.58
C ASN A 223 -3.50 17.29 -21.71
N ALA A 224 -2.23 17.56 -21.44
CA ALA A 224 -1.30 18.12 -22.42
C ALA A 224 0.14 17.67 -22.14
N PRO A 225 1.01 17.62 -23.18
CA PRO A 225 2.44 17.44 -22.99
C PRO A 225 3.05 18.53 -22.11
N ALA A 226 4.01 18.16 -21.26
CA ALA A 226 4.73 19.09 -20.39
C ALA A 226 6.19 18.65 -20.22
N PRO A 227 7.12 19.56 -19.90
CA PRO A 227 8.52 19.21 -19.66
C PRO A 227 8.72 18.38 -18.39
N ALA A 228 7.80 18.44 -17.42
CA ALA A 228 7.85 17.63 -16.21
C ALA A 228 6.46 17.35 -15.64
N PHE A 229 6.34 16.24 -14.92
CA PHE A 229 5.15 15.81 -14.19
C PHE A 229 5.52 15.28 -12.82
N THR A 230 4.65 15.53 -11.85
CA THR A 230 4.67 14.84 -10.56
C THR A 230 3.42 14.00 -10.42
N TYR A 231 3.60 12.73 -10.11
CA TYR A 231 2.56 11.78 -9.77
C TYR A 231 2.61 11.50 -8.28
N THR A 232 1.46 11.42 -7.63
CA THR A 232 1.33 10.98 -6.23
C THR A 232 0.64 9.63 -6.20
N PHE A 233 1.24 8.70 -5.48
CA PHE A 233 0.71 7.36 -5.27
C PHE A 233 0.41 7.14 -3.80
N THR A 234 -0.78 6.65 -3.51
CA THR A 234 -1.15 6.13 -2.20
C THR A 234 -1.21 4.61 -2.30
N CYS A 235 -0.50 3.94 -1.41
CA CYS A 235 -0.38 2.50 -1.41
C CYS A 235 -0.88 1.90 -0.11
N SER A 236 -1.28 0.64 -0.16
CA SER A 236 -1.51 -0.21 1.01
C SER A 236 -0.55 -1.40 0.95
N ASP A 237 0.03 -1.74 2.07
CA ASP A 237 1.08 -2.73 2.23
C ASP A 237 0.71 -3.70 3.35
N VAL A 238 1.16 -4.95 3.21
CA VAL A 238 1.01 -5.98 4.24
C VAL A 238 2.38 -6.58 4.52
N ALA A 239 2.79 -6.58 5.78
CA ALA A 239 4.06 -7.15 6.22
C ALA A 239 3.89 -8.10 7.42
N ALA A 240 4.59 -9.23 7.38
CA ALA A 240 4.85 -10.04 8.57
C ALA A 240 6.06 -9.46 9.31
N VAL A 241 5.85 -9.04 10.56
CA VAL A 241 6.86 -8.36 11.38
C VAL A 241 7.15 -9.21 12.61
N PRO A 242 8.36 -9.78 12.73
CA PRO A 242 8.74 -10.55 13.92
C PRO A 242 8.76 -9.68 15.19
N ALA A 243 8.61 -10.31 16.36
CA ALA A 243 8.86 -9.65 17.66
C ALA A 243 10.36 -9.60 18.03
N MET A 244 11.15 -10.50 17.45
CA MET A 244 12.60 -10.59 17.66
C MET A 244 13.35 -9.81 16.58
N PRO A 245 14.57 -9.28 16.82
CA PRO A 245 15.36 -8.54 15.84
C PRO A 245 15.73 -9.41 14.62
N LYS A 246 14.84 -9.43 13.63
CA LYS A 246 14.96 -10.16 12.37
C LYS A 246 14.30 -9.33 11.27
N PRO A 247 14.75 -9.44 10.01
CA PRO A 247 14.08 -8.78 8.90
C PRO A 247 12.59 -9.15 8.82
N SER A 248 11.77 -8.17 8.48
CA SER A 248 10.35 -8.36 8.20
C SER A 248 10.14 -8.93 6.81
N SER A 249 8.97 -9.48 6.52
CA SER A 249 8.63 -9.96 5.16
C SER A 249 7.48 -9.11 4.60
N LEU A 250 7.73 -8.40 3.50
CA LEU A 250 6.67 -7.71 2.78
C LEU A 250 5.89 -8.75 1.97
N LEU A 251 4.61 -8.95 2.28
CA LEU A 251 3.79 -10.02 1.70
C LEU A 251 3.01 -9.58 0.47
N GLY A 252 2.77 -8.28 0.34
CA GLY A 252 2.05 -7.69 -0.77
C GLY A 252 1.94 -6.19 -0.63
N TYR A 253 1.71 -5.52 -1.75
CA TYR A 253 1.36 -4.11 -1.79
C TYR A 253 0.48 -3.81 -3.01
N GLY A 254 -0.31 -2.75 -2.91
CA GLY A 254 -1.07 -2.19 -4.03
C GLY A 254 -1.01 -0.68 -3.98
N CYS A 255 -0.62 -0.06 -5.09
CA CYS A 255 -0.54 1.39 -5.24
C CYS A 255 -1.61 1.89 -6.20
N ARG A 256 -2.19 3.05 -5.89
CA ARG A 256 -3.08 3.79 -6.78
C ARG A 256 -2.55 5.19 -6.95
N ARG A 257 -2.60 5.68 -8.18
CA ARG A 257 -2.35 7.10 -8.45
C ARG A 257 -3.52 7.90 -7.89
N THR A 258 -3.22 8.86 -7.02
CA THR A 258 -4.21 9.70 -6.36
C THR A 258 -4.13 11.15 -6.80
N ASP A 259 -3.00 11.54 -7.40
CA ASP A 259 -2.82 12.85 -8.05
C ASP A 259 -1.81 12.75 -9.19
N ALA A 260 -1.93 13.63 -10.18
CA ALA A 260 -0.85 13.94 -11.11
C ALA A 260 -1.00 15.37 -11.65
N LYS A 261 0.12 16.08 -11.75
CA LYS A 261 0.13 17.48 -12.20
C LYS A 261 1.39 17.82 -12.99
N PRO A 262 1.29 18.77 -13.95
CA PRO A 262 2.47 19.37 -14.56
C PRO A 262 3.30 20.10 -13.51
N THR A 263 4.61 19.98 -13.62
CA THR A 263 5.58 20.71 -12.80
C THR A 263 6.57 21.47 -13.67
N GLY A 264 7.27 22.45 -13.10
CA GLY A 264 8.39 23.09 -13.79
C GLY A 264 9.56 22.11 -13.91
N PRO A 265 10.28 22.09 -15.05
CA PRO A 265 11.50 21.32 -15.14
C PRO A 265 12.58 21.98 -14.27
N ASP A 266 13.35 21.16 -13.56
CA ASP A 266 14.57 21.61 -12.90
C ASP A 266 15.76 21.28 -13.80
N PHE A 267 16.26 22.29 -14.53
CA PHE A 267 17.43 22.16 -15.40
C PHE A 267 18.76 22.40 -14.64
N SER A 268 18.73 22.52 -13.31
CA SER A 268 19.86 22.97 -12.49
C SER A 268 20.83 21.85 -12.06
N LEU A 269 20.88 20.72 -12.79
CA LEU A 269 21.67 19.54 -12.45
C LEU A 269 22.92 19.38 -13.32
#